data_AF-A0A2A5MAJ7-F1
#
_entry.id   AF-A0A2A5MAJ7-F1
#
_cell.length_a   1.000
_cell.length_b   1.000
_cell.length_c   1.000
_cell.angle_alpha   90.00
_cell.angle_beta   90.00
_cell.angle_gamma   90.00
#
_symmetry.space_group_name_H-M   'P 1'
#
loop_
_entity.id
_entity.type
_entity.pdbx_description
1 polymer ?
#
loop_
_entity_poly.entity_id
_entity_poly.type
_entity_poly.pdbx_seq_one_letter_code
_entity_poly.pdbx_strand_id
1 'polypeptide(L)'
;RFDKEDFLATKDEIKALIPILEKYDLKLAIENHEYQTSEDLLDLLKLINHPKIGFLYDFGNSMMAYEDPIKACKDMAKYTFSTHCKDHIVFIE
;
A
#
# COMPACT_ATOMS: atom_id res chain seq x y z
N ARG A 1 2.03 13.79 -11.89
CA ARG A 1 2.18 12.48 -12.57
C ARG A 1 2.86 11.56 -11.57
N PHE A 2 2.38 10.33 -11.39
CA PHE A 2 3.05 9.36 -10.52
C PHE A 2 4.45 9.05 -11.07
N ASP A 3 5.43 9.09 -10.17
CA ASP A 3 6.82 8.72 -10.43
C ASP A 3 7.20 7.59 -9.47
N LYS A 4 7.58 6.44 -10.03
CA LYS A 4 7.89 5.24 -9.25
C LYS A 4 9.22 5.39 -8.50
N GLU A 5 10.21 6.09 -9.06
CA GLU A 5 11.51 6.26 -8.40
C GLU A 5 11.38 7.13 -7.16
N ASP A 6 10.66 8.25 -7.29
CA ASP A 6 10.34 9.14 -6.16
C ASP A 6 9.54 8.40 -5.09
N PHE A 7 8.54 7.61 -5.50
CA PHE A 7 7.75 6.80 -4.58
C PHE A 7 8.61 5.80 -3.80
N LEU A 8 9.50 5.06 -4.47
CA LEU A 8 10.40 4.09 -3.83
C LEU A 8 11.49 4.76 -2.96
N ALA A 9 11.83 6.02 -3.24
CA ALA A 9 12.77 6.79 -2.42
C ALA A 9 12.23 7.03 -0.99
N THR A 10 10.90 7.09 -0.81
CA THR A 10 10.26 7.28 0.50
C THR A 10 10.54 6.18 1.53
N LYS A 11 11.09 5.02 1.11
CA LYS A 11 11.46 3.91 1.99
C LYS A 11 12.30 4.35 3.20
N ASP A 12 13.18 5.34 3.01
CA ASP A 12 14.15 5.75 4.03
C ASP A 12 13.47 6.59 5.12
N GLU A 13 12.50 7.42 4.74
CA GLU A 13 11.63 8.15 5.66
C GLU A 13 10.74 7.18 6.45
N ILE A 14 10.18 6.16 5.79
CA ILE A 14 9.38 5.13 6.45
C ILE A 14 10.22 4.31 7.43
N LYS A 15 11.45 3.93 7.05
CA LYS A 15 12.39 3.23 7.94
C LYS A 15 12.76 4.05 9.17
N ALA A 16 12.83 5.37 9.06
CA ALA A 16 13.12 6.25 10.19
C ALA A 16 12.07 6.15 11.31
N LEU A 17 10.86 5.65 11.01
CA LEU A 17 9.80 5.43 12.01
C LEU A 17 9.95 4.12 12.80
N ILE A 18 10.76 3.16 12.33
CA ILE A 18 10.91 1.83 12.95
C ILE A 18 11.17 1.90 14.46
N PRO A 19 12.11 2.73 14.97
CA PRO A 19 12.36 2.79 16.42
C PRO A 19 11.13 3.19 17.24
N ILE A 20 10.27 4.05 16.69
CA ILE A 20 9.03 4.48 17.34
C ILE A 20 8.00 3.35 17.31
N LEU A 21 7.86 2.65 16.18
CA LEU A 21 6.97 1.49 16.03
C LEU A 21 7.36 0.35 16.97
N GLU A 22 8.66 0.13 17.17
CA GLU A 22 9.18 -0.87 18.10
C GLU A 22 8.91 -0.46 19.55
N LYS A 23 9.27 0.78 19.92
CA LYS A 23 9.12 1.31 21.28
C LYS A 23 7.70 1.25 21.82
N TYR A 24 6.71 1.57 20.97
CA TYR A 24 5.30 1.67 21.38
C TYR A 24 4.44 0.49 20.94
N ASP A 25 5.07 -0.57 20.41
CA ASP A 25 4.40 -1.73 19.84
C ASP A 25 3.30 -1.42 18.81
N LEU A 26 3.61 -0.52 17.88
CA LEU A 26 2.70 -0.08 16.83
C LEU A 26 2.99 -0.76 15.50
N LYS A 27 1.94 -0.92 14.69
CA LYS A 27 2.06 -1.31 13.27
C LYS A 27 1.78 -0.10 12.39
N LEU A 28 2.55 0.05 11.32
CA LEU A 28 2.30 1.02 10.26
C LEU A 28 1.67 0.31 9.06
N ALA A 29 0.48 0.76 8.65
CA ALA A 29 -0.22 0.26 7.48
C ALA A 29 -0.19 1.34 6.39
N ILE A 30 0.50 1.06 5.28
CA ILE A 30 0.57 1.94 4.11
C ILE A 30 -0.65 1.67 3.24
N GLU A 31 -1.48 2.69 3.01
CA GLU A 31 -2.62 2.61 2.12
C GLU A 31 -2.18 2.68 0.64
N ASN A 32 -2.69 1.79 -0.21
CA ASN A 32 -2.56 1.96 -1.66
C ASN A 32 -3.46 3.11 -2.13
N HIS A 33 -2.95 4.06 -2.90
CA HIS A 33 -3.67 5.25 -3.33
C HIS A 33 -3.66 5.40 -4.86
N GLU A 34 -4.75 5.95 -5.41
CA GLU A 34 -5.16 6.16 -6.83
C GLU A 34 -4.20 5.87 -8.00
N TYR A 35 -2.90 6.16 -7.92
CA TYR A 35 -1.96 5.96 -9.02
C TYR A 35 -0.99 4.79 -8.79
N GLN A 36 -1.06 4.15 -7.63
CA GLN A 36 -0.13 3.11 -7.20
C GLN A 36 -0.79 1.75 -7.37
N THR A 37 -0.07 0.83 -8.02
CA THR A 37 -0.49 -0.56 -8.16
C THR A 37 -0.05 -1.40 -6.95
N SER A 38 -0.64 -2.58 -6.77
CA SER A 38 -0.19 -3.56 -5.77
C SER A 38 1.30 -3.90 -5.91
N GLU A 39 1.81 -3.94 -7.15
CA GLU A 39 3.21 -4.23 -7.46
C GLU A 39 4.15 -3.12 -6.98
N ASP A 40 3.77 -1.85 -7.15
CA ASP A 40 4.56 -0.72 -6.63
C ASP A 40 4.65 -0.76 -5.10
N LEU A 41 3.54 -1.06 -4.44
CA LEU A 41 3.47 -1.19 -2.98
C LEU A 41 4.31 -2.37 -2.48
N LEU A 42 4.28 -3.51 -3.19
CA LEU A 42 5.12 -4.67 -2.88
C LEU A 42 6.61 -4.38 -3.07
N ASP A 43 6.99 -3.65 -4.11
CA ASP A 43 8.37 -3.20 -4.33
C ASP A 43 8.84 -2.32 -3.17
N LEU A 44 8.02 -1.35 -2.75
CA LEU A 44 8.32 -0.49 -1.59
C LEU A 44 8.48 -1.32 -0.31
N LEU A 45 7.53 -2.22 -0.04
CA LEU A 45 7.56 -3.05 1.16
C LEU A 45 8.79 -3.98 1.19
N LYS A 46 9.20 -4.51 0.04
CA LYS A 46 10.42 -5.32 -0.10
C LYS A 46 11.68 -4.53 0.22
N LEU A 47 11.74 -3.24 -0.15
CA LEU A 47 12.85 -2.36 0.20
C LEU A 47 12.88 -2.02 1.70
N ILE A 48 11.71 -1.90 2.33
CA ILE A 48 11.56 -1.65 3.76
C ILE A 48 11.93 -2.88 4.59
N ASN A 49 11.38 -4.04 4.23
CA ASN A 49 11.62 -5.35 4.84
C ASN A 49 11.54 -5.37 6.38
N HIS A 50 10.40 -4.97 6.94
CA HIS A 50 10.20 -4.93 8.40
C HIS A 50 8.80 -5.44 8.81
N PRO A 51 8.67 -6.32 9.82
CA PRO A 51 7.39 -7.00 10.14
C PRO A 51 6.32 -6.09 10.75
N LYS A 52 6.69 -4.92 11.28
CA LYS A 52 5.74 -3.92 11.80
C LYS A 52 5.19 -2.98 10.72
N ILE A 53 5.63 -3.14 9.47
CA ILE A 53 5.20 -2.32 8.34
C ILE A 53 4.51 -3.24 7.34
N GLY A 54 3.32 -2.84 6.91
CA GLY A 54 2.47 -3.62 6.02
C GLY A 54 1.47 -2.69 5.34
N PHE A 55 0.32 -3.22 4.94
CA PHE A 55 -0.64 -2.48 4.13
C PHE A 55 -1.98 -2.22 4.81
N LEU A 56 -2.60 -1.11 4.41
CA LEU A 56 -4.03 -0.91 4.47
C LEU A 56 -4.55 -1.12 3.05
N TYR A 57 -5.32 -2.18 2.82
CA TYR A 57 -5.81 -2.47 1.48
C TYR A 57 -7.13 -1.75 1.20
N ASP A 58 -7.16 -0.93 0.15
CA ASP A 58 -8.32 -0.22 -0.35
C ASP A 58 -8.60 -0.60 -1.81
N PHE A 59 -9.65 -1.40 -2.03
CA PHE A 59 -9.95 -1.90 -3.37
C PHE A 59 -10.47 -0.82 -4.33
N GLY A 60 -11.07 0.25 -3.83
CA GLY A 60 -11.51 1.34 -4.70
C GLY A 60 -10.31 2.11 -5.26
N ASN A 61 -9.25 2.28 -4.45
CA ASN A 61 -8.02 2.90 -4.94
C ASN A 61 -7.33 2.04 -6.02
N SER A 62 -7.39 0.71 -5.93
CA SER A 62 -6.94 -0.18 -7.02
C SER A 62 -7.74 0.04 -8.30
N MET A 63 -9.07 0.18 -8.20
CA MET A 63 -9.93 0.48 -9.37
C MET A 63 -9.59 1.83 -9.99
N MET A 64 -9.29 2.85 -9.18
CA MET A 64 -8.85 4.18 -9.68
C MET A 64 -7.49 4.11 -10.39
N ALA A 65 -6.62 3.19 -9.98
CA ALA A 65 -5.37 2.88 -10.66
C ALA A 65 -5.55 2.03 -11.94
N TYR A 66 -6.79 1.74 -12.34
CA TYR A 66 -7.14 0.79 -13.41
C TYR A 66 -6.58 -0.62 -13.18
N GLU A 67 -6.31 -0.99 -11.92
CA GLU A 67 -5.90 -2.33 -11.53
C GLU A 67 -7.12 -3.18 -11.14
N ASP A 68 -7.11 -4.46 -11.50
CA ASP A 68 -8.12 -5.42 -11.02
C ASP A 68 -8.03 -5.54 -9.48
N PRO A 69 -9.08 -5.14 -8.73
CA PRO A 69 -9.05 -5.20 -7.28
C PRO A 69 -8.89 -6.63 -6.75
N ILE A 70 -9.36 -7.66 -7.45
CA ILE A 70 -9.18 -9.05 -7.00
C ILE A 70 -7.71 -9.46 -7.11
N LYS A 71 -7.01 -9.04 -8.17
CA LYS A 71 -5.56 -9.25 -8.29
C LYS A 71 -4.82 -8.51 -7.17
N ALA A 72 -5.08 -7.20 -7.02
CA ALA A 72 -4.42 -6.37 -6.01
C ALA A 72 -4.61 -6.93 -4.59
N CYS A 73 -5.83 -7.39 -4.27
CA CYS A 73 -6.14 -8.05 -3.01
C CYS A 73 -5.26 -9.29 -2.78
N LYS A 74 -5.13 -10.19 -3.77
CA LYS A 74 -4.30 -11.39 -3.66
C LYS A 74 -2.83 -11.07 -3.45
N ASP A 75 -2.32 -10.07 -4.18
CA ASP A 75 -0.93 -9.64 -4.10
C ASP A 75 -0.59 -9.09 -2.70
N MET A 76 -1.49 -8.27 -2.15
CA MET A 76 -1.26 -7.57 -0.89
C MET A 76 -1.66 -8.37 0.36
N ALA A 77 -2.55 -9.37 0.23
CA ALA A 77 -3.22 -10.06 1.34
C ALA A 77 -2.30 -10.50 2.49
N LYS A 78 -1.12 -11.06 2.16
CA LYS A 78 -0.17 -11.56 3.16
C LYS A 78 0.40 -10.46 4.07
N TYR A 79 0.43 -9.23 3.59
CA TYR A 79 1.07 -8.09 4.25
C TYR A 79 0.05 -7.07 4.79
N THR A 80 -1.23 -7.31 4.60
CA THR A 80 -2.32 -6.40 5.00
C THR A 80 -2.63 -6.51 6.49
N PHE A 81 -2.68 -5.37 7.18
CA PHE A 81 -3.12 -5.28 8.58
C PHE A 81 -4.57 -4.82 8.72
N SER A 82 -5.07 -4.03 7.77
CA SER A 82 -6.42 -3.48 7.78
C SER A 82 -6.92 -3.25 6.36
N THR A 83 -8.21 -2.95 6.21
CA THR A 83 -8.81 -2.68 4.91
C THR A 83 -9.81 -1.53 4.99
N HIS A 84 -9.91 -0.75 3.93
CA HIS A 84 -11.05 0.12 3.67
C HIS A 84 -12.06 -0.60 2.79
N CYS A 85 -13.33 -0.57 3.22
CA CYS A 85 -14.44 -1.05 2.43
C CYS A 85 -15.23 0.14 1.90
N LYS A 86 -15.29 0.29 0.57
CA LYS A 86 -16.06 1.33 -0.11
C LYS A 86 -16.85 0.74 -1.28
N ASP A 87 -17.63 1.55 -1.98
CA ASP A 87 -18.39 1.10 -3.14
C ASP A 87 -18.23 2.09 -4.29
N HIS A 88 -18.29 1.62 -5.53
CA HIS A 88 -18.06 2.40 -6.74
C HIS A 88 -19.17 2.12 -7.77
N ILE A 89 -19.76 3.18 -8.30
CA ILE A 89 -20.61 3.10 -9.49
C ILE A 89 -19.71 3.40 -10.68
N VAL A 90 -19.50 2.40 -11.53
CA VAL A 90 -18.72 2.51 -12.76
C VAL A 90 -19.68 2.57 -13.95
N PHE A 91 -19.56 3.62 -14.77
CA PHE A 91 -20.30 3.79 -16.01
C PHE A 91 -19.32 4.02 -17.16
N ILE A 92 -19.70 3.54 -18.34
CA ILE A 92 -18.96 3.71 -19.58
C ILE A 92 -19.82 4.62 -20.45
N GLU A 93 -19.28 5.77 -20.84
CA GLU A 93 -19.88 6.68 -21.82
C GLU A 93 -19.41 6.35 -23.24
#